data_AF-A0A4Z0EJN6-F1
#
_entry.id   AF-A0A4Z0EJN6-F1
#
_cell.length_a   1.000
_cell.length_b   1.000
_cell.length_c   1.000
_cell.angle_alpha   90.00
_cell.angle_beta   90.00
_cell.angle_gamma   90.00
#
_symmetry.space_group_name_H-M   'P 1'
#
loop_
_entity.id
_entity.type
_entity.pdbx_description
1 polymer ?
#
loop_
_entity_poly.entity_id
_entity_poly.type
_entity_poly.pdbx_seq_one_letter_code
_entity_poly.pdbx_strand_id
1 'polypeptide(L)'
;AKRIYQYCSQWKDMGETKRYDLQDFKKMLGLLDEKGNEKMLRISDFRESVLDVAVKQINEHTELNISYKLEKRVRTYTHIVFTVKPQALAETIPFDLVATAQNVPGVQQSHYDNAARILDELRITDAKHRQTILTSAAHVAEVNRYNHDLKTSKIKATRNPGGLLLVRLGLVAAKTTKTAA
;
A
#
# COMPACT_ATOMS: atom_id res chain seq x y z
N ALA A 1 -13.81 -5.21 -21.08
CA ALA A 1 -14.01 -4.72 -19.71
C ALA A 1 -13.59 -3.26 -19.49
N LYS A 2 -12.30 -2.91 -19.57
CA LYS A 2 -11.78 -1.57 -19.15
C LYS A 2 -12.59 -0.36 -19.66
N ARG A 3 -12.94 -0.34 -20.95
CA ARG A 3 -13.75 0.75 -21.55
C ARG A 3 -15.17 0.81 -20.99
N ILE A 4 -15.82 -0.33 -20.78
CA ILE A 4 -17.16 -0.42 -20.19
C ILE A 4 -17.13 0.07 -18.74
N TYR A 5 -16.10 -0.30 -17.98
CA TYR A 5 -15.90 0.22 -16.62
C TYR A 5 -15.79 1.75 -16.61
N GLN A 6 -15.02 2.34 -17.52
CA GLN A 6 -14.91 3.80 -17.60
C GLN A 6 -16.27 4.47 -17.79
N TYR A 7 -17.10 3.94 -18.69
CA TYR A 7 -18.46 4.46 -18.88
C TYR A 7 -19.38 4.20 -17.69
N CYS A 8 -19.29 3.05 -17.03
CA CYS A 8 -20.12 2.76 -15.85
C CYS A 8 -19.71 3.62 -14.64
N SER A 9 -18.40 3.81 -14.43
CA SER A 9 -17.84 4.58 -13.32
C SER A 9 -18.25 6.06 -13.38
N GLN A 10 -18.44 6.63 -14.57
CA GLN A 10 -18.98 7.98 -14.75
C GLN A 10 -20.40 8.16 -14.20
N TRP A 11 -21.18 7.08 -14.10
CA TRP A 11 -22.58 7.11 -13.66
C TRP A 11 -22.79 6.39 -12.33
N LYS A 12 -21.72 6.07 -11.61
CA LYS A 12 -21.78 5.30 -10.35
C LYS A 12 -22.65 5.95 -9.27
N ASP A 13 -22.68 7.29 -9.23
CA ASP A 13 -23.46 8.05 -8.24
C ASP A 13 -24.95 8.13 -8.60
N MET A 14 -25.28 7.96 -9.88
CA MET A 14 -26.66 7.98 -10.39
C MET A 14 -27.30 6.58 -10.38
N GLY A 15 -26.50 5.52 -10.27
CA GLY A 15 -26.96 4.14 -10.22
C GLY A 15 -27.33 3.51 -11.56
N GLU A 16 -27.52 4.33 -12.61
CA GLU A 16 -27.83 3.87 -13.96
C GLU A 16 -27.18 4.80 -14.99
N THR A 17 -26.67 4.22 -16.08
CA THR A 17 -26.13 5.00 -17.20
C THR A 17 -27.26 5.59 -18.03
N LYS A 18 -26.97 6.64 -18.81
CA LYS A 18 -27.87 7.01 -19.92
C LYS A 18 -28.08 5.83 -20.89
N ARG A 19 -29.18 5.91 -21.65
CA ARG A 19 -29.48 5.00 -22.75
C ARG A 19 -28.51 5.24 -23.91
N TYR A 20 -27.76 4.21 -24.31
CA TYR A 20 -26.87 4.26 -25.46
C TYR A 20 -27.50 3.53 -26.64
N ASP A 21 -27.37 4.10 -27.85
CA ASP A 21 -27.58 3.35 -29.08
C ASP A 21 -26.50 2.27 -29.21
N LEU A 22 -26.90 1.07 -29.59
CA LEU A 22 -26.02 -0.08 -29.62
C LEU A 22 -24.91 0.04 -30.67
N GLN A 23 -25.21 0.60 -31.85
CA GLN A 23 -24.19 0.80 -32.89
C GLN A 23 -23.16 1.81 -32.40
N ASP A 24 -23.61 2.94 -31.87
CA ASP A 24 -22.69 3.95 -31.34
C ASP A 24 -21.89 3.43 -30.14
N PHE A 25 -22.49 2.60 -29.30
CA PHE A 25 -21.79 1.96 -28.20
C PHE A 25 -20.68 1.02 -28.70
N LYS A 26 -20.92 0.22 -29.74
CA LYS A 26 -19.85 -0.61 -30.35
C LYS A 26 -18.69 0.25 -30.89
N LYS A 27 -18.99 1.40 -31.50
CA LYS A 27 -17.96 2.36 -31.95
C LYS A 27 -17.17 2.93 -30.77
N MET A 28 -17.87 3.32 -29.69
CA MET A 28 -17.26 3.82 -28.46
C MET A 28 -16.35 2.80 -27.76
N LEU A 29 -16.61 1.51 -27.97
CA LEU A 29 -15.76 0.40 -27.50
C LEU A 29 -14.59 0.08 -28.44
N GLY A 30 -14.48 0.74 -29.60
CA GLY A 30 -13.43 0.49 -30.57
C GLY A 30 -13.59 -0.86 -31.29
N LEU A 31 -14.81 -1.37 -31.43
CA LEU A 31 -15.10 -2.64 -32.10
C LEU A 31 -15.27 -2.50 -33.61
N LEU A 32 -14.77 -1.40 -34.18
CA LEU A 32 -14.63 -1.21 -35.61
C LEU A 32 -13.27 -1.76 -36.05
N ASP A 33 -13.24 -2.36 -37.24
CA ASP A 33 -12.01 -2.77 -37.89
C ASP A 33 -11.28 -1.57 -38.52
N GLU A 34 -10.04 -1.74 -38.96
CA GLU A 34 -9.23 -0.68 -39.61
C GLU A 34 -9.92 -0.10 -40.86
N LYS A 35 -10.83 -0.88 -41.45
CA LYS A 35 -11.67 -0.50 -42.61
C LYS A 35 -13.03 0.11 -42.21
N GLY A 36 -13.29 0.31 -40.92
CA GLY A 36 -14.55 0.85 -40.39
C GLY A 36 -15.71 -0.15 -40.29
N ASN A 37 -15.46 -1.45 -40.48
CA ASN A 37 -16.50 -2.49 -40.40
C ASN A 37 -16.71 -2.96 -38.96
N GLU A 38 -17.94 -3.26 -38.56
CA GLU A 38 -18.21 -3.85 -37.24
C GLU A 38 -17.59 -5.25 -37.14
N LYS A 39 -16.69 -5.46 -36.17
CA LYS A 39 -16.11 -6.79 -35.89
C LYS A 39 -17.16 -7.79 -35.38
N MET A 40 -18.27 -7.28 -34.86
CA MET A 40 -19.31 -8.07 -34.19
C MET A 40 -20.69 -7.76 -34.77
N LEU A 41 -20.98 -8.36 -35.92
CA LEU A 41 -22.23 -8.11 -36.67
C LEU A 41 -23.46 -8.64 -35.92
N ARG A 42 -23.33 -9.80 -35.25
CA ARG A 42 -24.44 -10.42 -34.52
C ARG A 42 -24.52 -9.91 -33.08
N ILE A 43 -25.74 -9.72 -32.61
CA ILE A 43 -26.00 -9.31 -31.22
C ILE A 43 -25.61 -10.38 -30.21
N SER A 44 -25.78 -11.66 -30.55
CA SER A 44 -25.37 -12.80 -29.72
C SER A 44 -23.89 -12.73 -29.41
N ASP A 45 -23.08 -12.52 -30.45
CA ASP A 45 -21.63 -12.54 -30.34
C ASP A 45 -21.17 -11.34 -29.51
N PHE A 46 -21.77 -10.15 -29.73
CA PHE A 46 -21.49 -8.96 -28.91
C PHE A 46 -21.85 -9.18 -27.45
N ARG A 47 -22.96 -9.85 -27.17
CA ARG A 47 -23.38 -10.18 -25.81
C ARG A 47 -22.37 -11.10 -25.14
N GLU A 48 -22.12 -12.28 -25.72
CA GLU A 48 -21.34 -13.34 -25.10
C GLU A 48 -19.85 -12.97 -25.00
N SER A 49 -19.28 -12.37 -26.05
CA SER A 49 -17.82 -12.13 -26.11
C SER A 49 -17.41 -10.78 -25.53
N VAL A 50 -18.33 -9.81 -25.42
CA VAL A 50 -17.99 -8.45 -24.96
C VAL A 50 -18.72 -8.09 -23.69
N LEU A 51 -20.06 -8.11 -23.70
CA LEU A 51 -20.85 -7.62 -22.56
C LEU A 51 -20.70 -8.55 -21.35
N ASP A 52 -20.94 -9.86 -21.54
CA ASP A 52 -20.92 -10.83 -20.45
C ASP A 52 -19.51 -10.99 -19.85
N VAL A 53 -18.49 -11.04 -20.71
CA VAL A 53 -17.08 -11.04 -20.29
C VAL A 53 -16.75 -9.77 -19.51
N ALA A 54 -17.20 -8.60 -19.97
CA ALA A 54 -16.93 -7.35 -19.29
C ALA A 54 -17.63 -7.24 -17.93
N VAL A 55 -18.91 -7.63 -17.85
CA VAL A 55 -19.66 -7.65 -16.59
C VAL A 55 -18.97 -8.55 -15.58
N LYS A 56 -18.61 -9.77 -15.99
CA LYS A 56 -17.92 -10.72 -15.12
C LYS A 56 -16.62 -10.12 -14.56
N GLN A 57 -15.74 -9.62 -15.43
CA GLN A 57 -14.46 -9.05 -15.02
C GLN A 57 -14.62 -7.82 -14.13
N ILE A 58 -15.60 -6.95 -14.39
CA ILE A 58 -15.83 -5.75 -13.59
C ILE A 58 -16.33 -6.13 -12.20
N ASN A 59 -17.30 -7.05 -12.13
CA ASN A 59 -17.89 -7.47 -10.86
C ASN A 59 -16.90 -8.27 -10.00
N GLU A 60 -15.95 -9.00 -10.61
CA GLU A 60 -14.96 -9.79 -9.88
C GLU A 60 -13.74 -8.97 -9.42
N HIS A 61 -13.39 -7.89 -10.12
CA HIS A 61 -12.10 -7.22 -9.94
C HIS A 61 -12.18 -5.72 -9.66
N THR A 62 -13.36 -5.15 -9.45
CA THR A 62 -13.53 -3.72 -9.19
C THR A 62 -14.57 -3.45 -8.11
N GLU A 63 -14.55 -2.25 -7.55
CA GLU A 63 -15.50 -1.72 -6.57
C GLU A 63 -16.90 -1.46 -7.13
N LEU A 64 -17.16 -1.82 -8.39
CA LEU A 64 -18.46 -1.69 -9.03
C LEU A 64 -19.06 -3.06 -9.34
N ASN A 65 -20.32 -3.22 -8.96
CA ASN A 65 -21.19 -4.29 -9.42
C ASN A 65 -22.12 -3.74 -10.51
N ILE A 66 -21.93 -4.21 -11.74
CA ILE A 66 -22.68 -3.78 -12.91
C ILE A 66 -23.57 -4.90 -13.44
N SER A 67 -24.68 -4.49 -14.05
CA SER A 67 -25.52 -5.33 -14.92
C SER A 67 -25.98 -4.50 -16.11
N TYR A 68 -26.44 -5.14 -17.18
CA TYR A 68 -26.96 -4.43 -18.34
C TYR A 68 -28.33 -4.95 -18.77
N LYS A 69 -29.08 -4.07 -19.42
CA LYS A 69 -30.34 -4.38 -20.07
C LYS A 69 -30.26 -3.96 -21.53
N LEU A 70 -30.63 -4.87 -22.43
CA LEU A 70 -30.80 -4.59 -23.84
C LEU A 70 -32.28 -4.28 -24.12
N GLU A 71 -32.54 -3.12 -24.70
CA GLU A 71 -33.88 -2.69 -25.07
C GLU A 71 -34.14 -2.95 -26.56
N LYS A 72 -35.28 -3.59 -26.84
CA LYS A 72 -35.75 -3.83 -28.20
C LYS A 72 -36.57 -2.65 -28.68
N ARG A 73 -36.36 -2.28 -29.93
CA ARG A 73 -37.32 -1.51 -30.72
C ARG A 73 -37.96 -2.48 -31.71
N VAL A 74 -39.23 -2.80 -31.47
CA VAL A 74 -39.97 -3.80 -32.25
C VAL A 74 -39.28 -5.18 -32.17
N ARG A 75 -38.57 -5.60 -33.20
CA ARG A 75 -37.92 -6.93 -33.28
C ARG A 75 -36.41 -6.90 -33.05
N THR A 76 -35.79 -5.72 -32.97
CA THR A 76 -34.33 -5.57 -32.96
C THR A 76 -33.86 -4.87 -31.69
N TYR A 77 -32.78 -5.36 -31.09
CA TYR A 77 -32.11 -4.65 -29.99
C TYR A 77 -31.47 -3.38 -30.53
N THR A 78 -31.83 -2.25 -29.93
CA THR A 78 -31.37 -0.92 -30.40
C THR A 78 -30.60 -0.19 -29.34
N HIS A 79 -30.93 -0.40 -28.07
CA HIS A 79 -30.30 0.34 -26.98
C HIS A 79 -29.77 -0.58 -25.89
N ILE A 80 -28.78 -0.06 -25.17
CA ILE A 80 -28.22 -0.67 -23.97
C ILE A 80 -28.21 0.33 -22.83
N VAL A 81 -28.54 -0.15 -21.64
CA VAL A 81 -28.47 0.60 -20.39
C VAL A 81 -27.75 -0.26 -19.35
N PHE A 82 -26.85 0.35 -18.59
CA PHE A 82 -26.14 -0.32 -17.50
C PHE A 82 -26.65 0.17 -16.16
N THR A 83 -26.96 -0.77 -15.28
CA THR A 83 -27.16 -0.50 -13.86
C THR A 83 -25.83 -0.63 -13.15
N VAL A 84 -25.46 0.37 -12.35
CA VAL A 84 -24.17 0.45 -11.66
C VAL A 84 -24.44 0.54 -10.17
N LYS A 85 -23.85 -0.34 -9.38
CA LYS A 85 -23.93 -0.31 -7.93
C LYS A 85 -22.53 -0.34 -7.34
N PRO A 86 -22.24 0.45 -6.29
CA PRO A 86 -21.01 0.28 -5.54
C PRO A 86 -21.04 -1.09 -4.83
N GLN A 87 -19.89 -1.76 -4.80
CA GLN A 87 -19.67 -2.94 -3.98
C GLN A 87 -18.42 -2.76 -3.13
N ALA A 88 -18.45 -3.30 -1.92
CA ALA A 88 -17.26 -3.41 -1.10
C ALA A 88 -16.36 -4.50 -1.72
N LEU A 89 -15.19 -4.12 -2.19
CA LEU A 89 -14.14 -5.10 -2.46
C LEU A 89 -13.68 -5.73 -1.14
N ALA A 90 -13.18 -6.95 -1.23
CA ALA A 90 -12.63 -7.71 -0.11
C ALA A 90 -11.76 -6.81 0.78
N GLU A 91 -11.92 -6.98 2.10
CA GLU A 91 -11.20 -6.23 3.13
C GLU A 91 -9.73 -6.09 2.75
N THR A 92 -9.21 -4.86 2.88
CA THR A 92 -7.78 -4.62 2.73
C THR A 92 -7.05 -5.64 3.56
N ILE A 93 -6.23 -6.49 2.93
CA ILE A 93 -5.32 -7.37 3.67
C ILE A 93 -4.58 -6.45 4.63
N PRO A 94 -4.71 -6.64 5.95
CA PRO A 94 -3.91 -5.87 6.88
C PRO A 94 -2.47 -6.15 6.48
N PHE A 95 -1.78 -5.12 5.97
CA PHE A 95 -0.35 -5.15 5.92
C PHE A 95 0.08 -5.11 7.40
N ASP A 96 0.19 -6.29 8.00
CA ASP A 96 1.04 -6.49 9.16
C ASP A 96 2.45 -6.18 8.68
N LEU A 97 2.79 -4.88 8.68
CA LEU A 97 4.13 -4.49 9.06
C LEU A 97 4.30 -5.20 10.41
N VAL A 98 5.07 -6.28 10.45
CA VAL A 98 5.35 -7.02 11.68
C VAL A 98 5.75 -5.98 12.70
N ALA A 99 4.80 -5.62 13.56
CA ALA A 99 5.02 -4.67 14.60
C ALA A 99 5.85 -5.44 15.62
N THR A 100 7.16 -5.40 15.48
CA THR A 100 8.10 -5.57 16.60
C THR A 100 7.98 -4.40 17.58
N ALA A 101 6.77 -3.83 17.70
CA ALA A 101 6.42 -2.75 18.59
C ALA A 101 6.34 -3.30 20.01
N GLN A 102 7.51 -3.44 20.64
CA GLN A 102 7.59 -3.32 22.08
C GLN A 102 7.30 -1.86 22.40
N ASN A 103 6.04 -1.54 22.69
CA ASN A 103 5.63 -0.20 23.07
C ASN A 103 6.19 0.09 24.48
N VAL A 104 7.25 0.90 24.55
CA VAL A 104 7.84 1.33 25.82
C VAL A 104 7.05 2.55 26.30
N PRO A 105 6.39 2.51 27.46
CA PRO A 105 5.61 3.64 27.96
C PRO A 105 6.45 4.92 28.03
N GLY A 106 5.97 5.99 27.37
CA GLY A 106 6.64 7.29 27.37
C GLY A 106 7.70 7.51 26.27
N VAL A 107 7.88 6.58 25.34
CA VAL A 107 8.80 6.71 24.20
C VAL A 107 8.03 6.68 22.88
N GLN A 108 8.23 7.66 21.99
CA GLN A 108 7.67 7.56 20.64
C GLN A 108 8.31 6.38 19.90
N GLN A 109 7.51 5.61 19.15
CA GLN A 109 7.98 4.43 18.42
C GLN A 109 9.17 4.73 17.51
N SER A 110 9.19 5.90 16.85
CA SER A 110 10.31 6.36 16.03
C SER A 110 11.64 6.47 16.79
N HIS A 111 11.62 6.88 18.05
CA HIS A 111 12.80 6.96 18.91
C HIS A 111 13.29 5.57 19.31
N TYR A 112 12.36 4.63 19.54
CA TYR A 112 12.68 3.23 19.81
C TYR A 112 13.35 2.58 18.59
N ASP A 113 12.73 2.69 17.41
CA ASP A 113 13.23 2.09 16.17
C ASP A 113 14.61 2.65 15.79
N ASN A 114 14.79 3.96 15.95
CA ASN A 114 16.08 4.59 15.71
C ASN A 114 17.15 4.12 16.71
N ALA A 115 16.81 3.99 18.00
CA ALA A 115 17.76 3.46 18.99
C ALA A 115 18.15 2.01 18.69
N ALA A 116 17.20 1.15 18.32
CA ALA A 116 17.49 -0.23 17.91
C ALA A 116 18.47 -0.26 16.72
N ARG A 117 18.22 0.57 15.69
CA ARG A 117 19.09 0.71 14.52
C ARG A 117 20.48 1.22 14.89
N ILE A 118 20.58 2.17 15.82
CA ILE A 118 21.87 2.70 16.31
C ILE A 118 22.66 1.62 17.05
N LEU A 119 22.00 0.78 17.86
CA LEU A 119 22.69 -0.33 18.55
C LEU A 119 23.29 -1.31 17.55
N ASP A 120 22.62 -1.56 16.43
CA ASP A 120 23.16 -2.37 15.32
C ASP A 120 24.36 -1.70 14.65
N GLU A 121 24.26 -0.40 14.34
CA GLU A 121 25.36 0.39 13.76
C GLU A 121 26.60 0.40 14.67
N LEU A 122 26.40 0.49 15.98
CA LEU A 122 27.46 0.49 17.00
C LEU A 122 27.96 -0.91 17.36
N ARG A 123 27.46 -1.96 16.69
CA ARG A 123 27.80 -3.37 16.92
C ARG A 123 27.55 -3.83 18.36
N ILE A 124 26.52 -3.29 19.01
CA ILE A 124 26.03 -3.75 20.32
C ILE A 124 25.01 -4.86 20.06
N THR A 125 25.51 -6.08 19.91
CA THR A 125 24.71 -7.28 19.58
C THR A 125 24.30 -8.09 20.81
N ASP A 126 24.89 -7.82 21.98
CA ASP A 126 24.60 -8.57 23.20
C ASP A 126 23.14 -8.37 23.67
N ALA A 127 22.41 -9.48 23.80
CA ALA A 127 20.99 -9.47 24.09
C ALA A 127 20.65 -8.79 25.43
N LYS A 128 21.50 -8.95 26.45
CA LYS A 128 21.28 -8.36 27.78
C LYS A 128 21.39 -6.84 27.75
N HIS A 129 22.43 -6.31 27.10
CA HIS A 129 22.59 -4.87 26.93
C HIS A 129 21.46 -4.29 26.10
N ARG A 130 21.11 -4.91 24.96
CA ARG A 130 20.02 -4.44 24.10
C ARG A 130 18.68 -4.38 24.83
N GLN A 131 18.33 -5.44 25.57
CA GLN A 131 17.08 -5.45 26.33
C GLN A 131 17.05 -4.35 27.39
N THR A 132 18.15 -4.17 28.14
CA THR A 132 18.24 -3.15 29.21
C THR A 132 18.11 -1.72 28.66
N ILE A 133 18.67 -1.49 27.47
CA ILE A 133 18.60 -0.19 26.79
C ILE A 133 17.19 0.05 26.25
N LEU A 134 16.64 -0.93 25.53
CA LEU A 134 15.36 -0.80 24.84
C LEU A 134 14.17 -0.83 25.81
N THR A 135 14.32 -1.35 27.03
CA THR A 135 13.25 -1.35 28.06
C THR A 135 13.16 -0.01 28.81
N SER A 136 14.21 0.83 28.77
CA SER A 136 14.28 2.08 29.54
C SER A 136 14.17 3.30 28.65
N ALA A 137 13.13 4.11 28.87
CA ALA A 137 12.91 5.36 28.15
C ALA A 137 14.10 6.33 28.24
N ALA A 138 14.75 6.39 29.42
CA ALA A 138 15.93 7.21 29.63
C ALA A 138 17.12 6.75 28.78
N HIS A 139 17.33 5.43 28.69
CA HIS A 139 18.41 4.87 27.87
C HIS A 139 18.15 5.06 26.38
N VAL A 140 16.91 4.86 25.91
CA VAL A 140 16.55 5.12 24.50
C VAL A 140 16.80 6.58 24.11
N ALA A 141 16.43 7.53 24.97
CA ALA A 141 16.69 8.94 24.74
C ALA A 141 18.20 9.26 24.71
N GLU A 142 18.99 8.65 25.60
CA GLU A 142 20.44 8.83 25.67
C GLU A 142 21.12 8.28 24.41
N VAL A 143 20.78 7.07 23.95
CA VAL A 143 21.32 6.48 22.71
C VAL A 143 21.09 7.40 21.51
N ASN A 144 19.89 7.94 21.38
CA ASN A 144 19.54 8.86 20.31
C ASN A 144 20.35 10.17 20.38
N ARG A 145 20.54 10.72 21.59
CA ARG A 145 21.38 11.91 21.83
C ARG A 145 22.85 11.64 21.51
N TYR A 146 23.40 10.52 21.98
CA TYR A 146 24.77 10.12 21.71
C TYR A 146 25.05 9.97 20.21
N ASN A 147 24.13 9.35 19.45
CA ASN A 147 24.28 9.25 18.01
C ASN A 147 24.27 10.63 17.32
N HIS A 148 23.43 11.56 17.79
CA HIS A 148 23.46 12.93 17.30
C HIS A 148 24.80 13.62 17.62
N ASP A 149 25.32 13.47 18.84
CA ASP A 149 26.61 14.05 19.24
C ASP A 149 27.81 13.45 18.47
N LEU A 150 27.75 12.17 18.13
CA LEU A 150 28.73 11.52 17.25
C LEU A 150 28.67 12.07 15.83
N LYS A 151 27.46 12.20 15.25
CA LYS A 151 27.28 12.72 13.89
C LYS A 151 27.67 14.20 13.77
N THR A 152 27.43 14.97 14.82
CA THR A 152 27.81 16.39 14.89
C THR A 152 29.27 16.62 15.31
N SER A 153 30.08 15.55 15.43
CA SER A 153 31.49 15.59 15.84
C SER A 153 31.75 16.26 17.20
N LYS A 154 30.72 16.40 18.05
CA LYS A 154 30.86 16.89 19.43
C LYS A 154 31.62 15.88 20.28
N ILE A 155 31.52 14.59 19.96
CA ILE A 155 32.21 13.51 20.64
C ILE A 155 33.12 12.79 19.63
N LYS A 156 34.39 12.59 19.98
CA LYS A 156 35.36 11.84 19.17
C LYS A 156 35.51 10.43 19.71
N ALA A 157 34.66 9.51 19.26
CA ALA A 157 34.72 8.09 19.62
C ALA A 157 35.22 7.22 18.44
N THR A 158 36.41 7.53 17.94
CA THR A 158 36.95 6.93 16.69
C THR A 158 37.35 5.46 16.82
N ARG A 159 37.65 4.97 18.03
CA ARG A 159 38.16 3.61 18.25
C ARG A 159 37.09 2.58 18.67
N ASN A 160 36.19 2.95 19.57
CA ASN A 160 35.11 2.07 20.04
C ASN A 160 33.88 2.89 20.49
N PRO A 161 33.04 3.33 19.54
CA PRO A 161 31.88 4.15 19.85
C PRO A 161 30.79 3.38 20.60
N GLY A 162 30.64 2.06 20.39
CA GLY A 162 29.68 1.24 21.12
C GLY A 162 30.07 1.04 22.59
N GLY A 163 31.35 0.77 22.86
CA GLY A 163 31.85 0.64 24.23
C GLY A 163 31.73 1.93 25.04
N LEU A 164 31.95 3.09 24.42
CA LEU A 164 31.78 4.39 25.09
C LEU A 164 30.31 4.64 25.47
N LEU A 165 29.37 4.27 24.58
CA LEU A 165 27.94 4.36 24.87
C LEU A 165 27.56 3.49 26.08
N LEU A 166 28.05 2.25 26.15
CA LEU A 166 27.77 1.36 27.29
C LEU A 166 28.31 1.90 28.62
N VAL A 167 29.45 2.58 28.60
CA VAL A 167 29.99 3.27 29.78
C VAL A 167 29.12 4.47 30.15
N ARG A 168 28.68 5.27 29.18
CA ARG A 168 27.80 6.43 29.40
C ARG A 168 26.43 6.06 29.97
N LEU A 169 25.92 4.89 29.57
CA LEU A 169 24.70 4.29 30.09
C LEU A 169 24.89 3.58 31.44
N GLY A 170 26.13 3.52 31.97
CA GLY A 170 26.43 2.87 33.25
C GLY A 170 26.34 1.34 33.22
N LEU A 171 26.29 0.73 32.03
CA LEU A 171 26.13 -0.72 31.88
C LEU A 171 27.47 -1.47 31.94
N VAL A 172 28.58 -0.78 31.67
CA VAL A 172 29.94 -1.34 31.70
C VAL A 172 30.88 -0.37 32.42
N ALA A 173 31.78 -0.90 33.24
CA ALA A 173 32.81 -0.09 33.91
C ALA A 173 33.79 0.50 32.89
N ALA A 174 34.16 1.77 33.08
CA ALA A 174 35.20 2.41 32.27
C ALA A 174 36.52 1.64 32.41
N LYS A 175 37.12 1.22 31.29
CA LYS A 175 38.47 0.64 31.32
C LYS A 175 39.45 1.74 31.72
N THR A 176 39.99 1.64 32.94
CA THR A 176 41.13 2.46 33.38
C THR A 176 42.30 2.19 32.44
N THR A 177 42.77 3.22 31.76
CA THR A 177 43.96 3.13 30.91
C THR A 177 45.13 2.87 31.84
N LYS A 178 45.70 1.66 31.82
CA LYS A 178 46.94 1.35 32.54
C LYS A 178 48.04 2.19 31.91
N THR A 179 48.39 3.30 32.54
CA THR A 179 49.60 4.07 32.24
C THR A 179 50.79 3.16 32.51
N ALA A 180 51.39 2.62 31.45
CA ALA A 180 52.68 1.96 31.53
C ALA A 180 53.74 3.06 31.65
N ALA A 181 54.44 3.07 32.79
CA ALA A 181 55.70 3.76 32.98
C ALA A 181 56.83 3.04 32.24
#